data_AF-A0A4Y7PJW1-F1
#
_entry.id   AF-A0A4Y7PJW1-F1
#
_cell.length_a   1.000
_cell.length_b   1.000
_cell.length_c   1.000
_cell.angle_alpha   90.00
_cell.angle_beta   90.00
_cell.angle_gamma   90.00
#
_symmetry.space_group_name_H-M   'P 1'
#
loop_
_entity.id
_entity.type
_entity.pdbx_description
1 polymer ?
#
loop_
_entity_poly.entity_id
_entity_poly.type
_entity_poly.pdbx_seq_one_letter_code
_entity_poly.pdbx_strand_id
1 'polypeptide(L)'
;MKFRVGFVSPETATSRDFNRLVFSNDNFRRRIIMVVIDEAHTIHEWGGEFRPECAKLGVIRGRLPTATLILAVSATLPEHVITDIQMSLQLSNDAVIIEMANNKPNLAISVRFIKHPDDSFADLLTIIPPTISTIDEIKSTIIYCNDRAEAEEMSDMLRNHLPHSVPRSAIEHYHRHIGEHSKRRLEKGIDDGTVRIVPATEALGMGLDLRKVYRVACWKIPPSFCALVQRAGRAGRVQTEPAEFILFVPKSYKRSKEYLEAQKALMKDKRSDELEGLESSRDDTGVVDGTAGTRKGGQKRGLAASKDQACMAKFIVTERCHWEPWDEFFQNERKRPILYPPLAGIKRCCDNCDKALFPVETISVTNPGMLKAGRRAKAPEEQAEAVRAALKHWRSVTAAKKWPSDHFMSGRYILSDDILNTLASTRNTIRSVEDLARSVRWHWEPVYGQDLVNTLQSVYGENDKPPTRQRRTNGVDNAEIRTRFRILFDVCLAALESCTDDEGRARCKLFQRLPNSRVRSFAKFLIYTQIIHDSIIRTTTPSLPPQSRLPIFVNSRAPHITSPS
;
A
#
# COMPACT_ATOMS: atom_id res chain seq x y z
N MET A 1 -37.06 31.28 -8.40
CA MET A 1 -35.75 30.77 -8.85
C MET A 1 -35.88 29.28 -9.06
N LYS A 2 -35.39 28.75 -10.20
CA LYS A 2 -35.52 27.33 -10.58
C LYS A 2 -34.56 26.40 -9.81
N PHE A 3 -33.45 26.94 -9.31
CA PHE A 3 -32.39 26.19 -8.62
C PHE A 3 -32.10 26.80 -7.25
N ARG A 4 -31.82 25.94 -6.26
CA ARG A 4 -31.48 26.33 -4.87
C ARG A 4 -30.00 26.15 -4.53
N VAL A 5 -29.31 25.25 -5.24
CA VAL A 5 -27.90 24.93 -5.07
C VAL A 5 -27.24 24.94 -6.45
N GLY A 6 -26.07 25.57 -6.56
CA GLY A 6 -25.26 25.58 -7.77
C GLY A 6 -23.86 25.05 -7.48
N PHE A 7 -23.38 24.12 -8.29
CA PHE A 7 -22.02 23.59 -8.21
C PHE A 7 -21.13 24.27 -9.23
N VAL A 8 -19.95 24.70 -8.80
CA VAL A 8 -18.99 25.39 -9.65
C VAL A 8 -17.57 24.98 -9.26
N SER A 9 -16.71 24.77 -10.24
CA SER A 9 -15.30 24.50 -9.97
C SER A 9 -14.55 25.79 -9.58
N PRO A 10 -13.46 25.71 -8.81
CA PRO A 10 -12.58 26.85 -8.53
C PRO A 10 -12.15 27.65 -9.77
N GLU A 11 -11.79 26.99 -10.87
CA GLU A 11 -11.40 27.64 -12.13
C GLU A 11 -12.56 28.44 -12.71
N THR A 12 -13.75 27.85 -12.72
CA THR A 12 -14.94 28.50 -13.25
C THR A 12 -15.32 29.69 -12.37
N ALA A 13 -15.36 29.52 -11.04
CA ALA A 13 -15.76 30.55 -10.09
C ALA A 13 -14.82 31.77 -10.08
N THR A 14 -13.53 31.54 -10.36
CA THR A 14 -12.51 32.61 -10.40
C THR A 14 -12.37 33.24 -11.79
N SER A 15 -12.91 32.61 -12.84
CA SER A 15 -12.83 33.08 -14.23
C SER A 15 -13.44 34.46 -14.45
N ARG A 16 -12.97 35.14 -15.51
CA ARG A 16 -13.52 36.44 -15.95
C ARG A 16 -14.94 36.31 -16.48
N ASP A 17 -15.24 35.22 -17.20
CA ASP A 17 -16.57 34.99 -17.76
C ASP A 17 -17.62 34.75 -16.69
N PHE A 18 -17.32 33.93 -15.67
CA PHE A 18 -18.24 33.73 -14.56
C PHE A 18 -18.48 35.04 -13.81
N ASN A 19 -17.45 35.86 -13.62
CA ASN A 19 -17.61 37.18 -13.03
C ASN A 19 -18.58 38.05 -13.87
N ARG A 20 -18.38 38.13 -15.18
CA ARG A 20 -19.20 38.93 -16.10
C ARG A 20 -20.64 38.44 -16.22
N LEU A 21 -20.85 37.12 -16.28
CA LEU A 21 -22.16 36.54 -16.56
C LEU A 21 -22.98 36.32 -15.28
N VAL A 22 -22.33 36.06 -14.15
CA VAL A 22 -22.98 35.67 -12.90
C VAL A 22 -22.87 36.78 -11.86
N PHE A 23 -21.64 37.18 -11.52
CA PHE A 23 -21.42 38.18 -10.46
C PHE A 23 -21.67 39.64 -10.90
N SER A 24 -21.80 39.94 -12.21
CA SER A 24 -22.29 41.26 -12.64
C SER A 24 -23.80 41.42 -12.48
N ASN A 25 -24.54 40.32 -12.28
CA ASN A 25 -25.98 40.38 -12.03
C ASN A 25 -26.27 40.62 -10.54
N ASP A 26 -26.60 41.86 -10.20
CA ASP A 26 -26.89 42.29 -8.83
C ASP A 26 -28.10 41.55 -8.20
N ASN A 27 -29.14 41.27 -9.00
CA ASN A 27 -30.28 40.47 -8.55
C ASN A 27 -29.88 39.04 -8.19
N PHE A 28 -28.91 38.46 -8.90
CA PHE A 28 -28.38 37.13 -8.58
C PHE A 28 -27.55 37.17 -7.30
N ARG A 29 -26.61 38.12 -7.21
CA ARG A 29 -25.72 38.30 -6.05
C ARG A 29 -26.47 38.46 -4.73
N ARG A 30 -27.50 39.31 -4.68
CA ARG A 30 -28.30 39.53 -3.47
C ARG A 30 -29.08 38.30 -3.00
N ARG A 31 -29.26 37.31 -3.88
CA ARG A 31 -29.96 36.05 -3.57
C ARG A 31 -29.00 34.94 -3.15
N ILE A 32 -27.69 35.13 -3.26
CA ILE A 32 -26.71 34.20 -2.70
C ILE A 32 -26.68 34.39 -1.19
N ILE A 33 -27.17 33.39 -0.46
CA ILE A 33 -27.18 33.40 1.00
C ILE A 33 -25.87 32.84 1.59
N MET A 34 -25.22 31.94 0.86
CA MET A 34 -24.03 31.23 1.33
C MET A 34 -23.19 30.73 0.15
N VAL A 35 -21.87 30.77 0.31
CA VAL A 35 -20.90 30.07 -0.53
C VAL A 35 -20.28 28.95 0.31
N VAL A 36 -20.35 27.73 -0.19
CA VAL A 36 -19.76 26.56 0.46
C VAL A 36 -18.50 26.17 -0.30
N ILE A 37 -17.39 26.05 0.42
CA ILE A 37 -16.12 25.54 -0.08
C ILE A 37 -15.94 24.16 0.54
N ASP A 38 -16.31 23.16 -0.24
CA ASP A 38 -16.13 21.75 0.10
C ASP A 38 -14.68 21.32 -0.13
N GLU A 39 -14.19 20.37 0.67
CA GLU A 39 -12.79 19.93 0.70
C GLU A 39 -11.79 21.09 0.78
N ALA A 40 -12.02 22.01 1.73
CA ALA A 40 -11.24 23.23 1.89
C ALA A 40 -9.74 23.00 2.12
N HIS A 41 -9.33 21.79 2.55
CA HIS A 41 -7.91 21.41 2.63
C HIS A 41 -7.17 21.55 1.28
N THR A 42 -7.88 21.43 0.15
CA THR A 42 -7.32 21.57 -1.21
C THR A 42 -6.76 22.98 -1.49
N ILE A 43 -7.20 23.99 -0.74
CA ILE A 43 -6.64 25.35 -0.78
C ILE A 43 -5.16 25.32 -0.37
N HIS A 44 -4.86 24.60 0.71
CA HIS A 44 -3.49 24.42 1.19
C HIS A 44 -2.71 23.47 0.29
N GLU A 45 -3.28 22.29 0.03
CA GLU A 45 -2.60 21.18 -0.67
C GLU A 45 -2.33 21.47 -2.15
N TRP A 46 -3.31 22.01 -2.88
CA TRP A 46 -3.23 22.17 -4.35
C TRP A 46 -3.06 23.61 -4.79
N GLY A 47 -3.39 24.58 -3.93
CA GLY A 47 -3.28 26.01 -4.23
C GLY A 47 -1.86 26.53 -4.46
N GLY A 48 -0.88 25.64 -4.57
CA GLY A 48 0.47 25.92 -5.07
C GLY A 48 0.54 25.69 -6.56
N GLU A 49 1.11 24.57 -6.97
CA GLU A 49 1.45 24.32 -8.38
C GLU A 49 0.39 23.51 -9.12
N PHE A 50 -0.43 22.71 -8.44
CA PHE A 50 -1.37 21.79 -9.09
C PHE A 50 -2.68 22.47 -9.50
N ARG A 51 -3.33 23.17 -8.57
CA ARG A 51 -4.59 23.89 -8.79
C ARG A 51 -4.58 25.25 -8.10
N PRO A 52 -3.78 26.21 -8.59
CA PRO A 52 -3.61 27.55 -8.00
C PRO A 52 -4.93 28.28 -7.72
N GLU A 53 -5.98 28.00 -8.48
CA GLU A 53 -7.30 28.60 -8.42
C GLU A 53 -8.00 28.34 -7.09
N CYS A 54 -7.71 27.22 -6.42
CA CYS A 54 -8.19 26.96 -5.06
C CYS A 54 -7.71 28.02 -4.07
N ALA A 55 -6.44 28.44 -4.16
CA ALA A 55 -5.89 29.51 -3.30
C ALA A 55 -6.46 30.89 -3.61
N LYS A 56 -7.04 31.09 -4.81
CA LYS A 56 -7.61 32.37 -5.25
C LYS A 56 -9.09 32.54 -4.87
N LEU A 57 -9.72 31.54 -4.27
CA LEU A 57 -11.15 31.56 -3.95
C LEU A 57 -11.57 32.73 -3.06
N GLY A 58 -10.65 33.29 -2.26
CA GLY A 58 -10.90 34.51 -1.46
C GLY A 58 -11.42 35.69 -2.29
N VAL A 59 -11.08 35.77 -3.60
CA VAL A 59 -11.56 36.84 -4.51
C VAL A 59 -13.08 36.88 -4.63
N ILE A 60 -13.76 35.75 -4.40
CA ILE A 60 -15.22 35.65 -4.51
C ILE A 60 -15.89 36.55 -3.47
N ARG A 61 -15.29 36.72 -2.28
CA ARG A 61 -15.85 37.58 -1.22
C ARG A 61 -15.96 39.04 -1.66
N GLY A 62 -14.97 39.56 -2.38
CA GLY A 62 -15.01 40.91 -2.94
C GLY A 62 -16.06 41.09 -4.04
N ARG A 63 -16.63 40.00 -4.58
CA ARG A 63 -17.66 40.01 -5.64
C ARG A 63 -19.07 39.82 -5.09
N LEU A 64 -19.23 39.54 -3.79
CA LEU A 64 -20.52 39.26 -3.16
C LEU A 64 -20.86 40.31 -2.09
N PRO A 65 -22.14 40.47 -1.72
CA PRO A 65 -22.50 41.30 -0.58
C PRO A 65 -21.78 40.86 0.69
N THR A 66 -21.38 41.81 1.55
CA THR A 66 -20.65 41.55 2.80
C THR A 66 -21.39 40.58 3.74
N ALA A 67 -22.71 40.58 3.70
CA ALA A 67 -23.55 39.69 4.51
C ALA A 67 -23.57 38.22 4.02
N THR A 68 -22.95 37.90 2.88
CA THR A 68 -22.94 36.54 2.34
C THR A 68 -22.07 35.63 3.20
N LEU A 69 -22.64 34.54 3.69
CA LEU A 69 -21.91 33.58 4.52
C LEU A 69 -20.91 32.78 3.67
N ILE A 70 -19.70 32.58 4.20
CA ILE A 70 -18.70 31.69 3.62
C ILE A 70 -18.52 30.52 4.59
N LEU A 71 -18.83 29.32 4.13
CA LEU A 71 -18.66 28.08 4.87
C LEU A 71 -17.54 27.28 4.21
N ALA A 72 -16.44 27.03 4.93
CA ALA A 72 -15.36 26.14 4.49
C ALA A 72 -15.43 24.85 5.31
N VAL A 73 -15.49 23.70 4.64
CA VAL A 73 -15.62 22.38 5.29
C VAL A 73 -14.56 21.43 4.76
N SER A 74 -14.02 20.59 5.64
CA SER A 74 -13.08 19.52 5.29
C SER A 74 -12.97 18.54 6.46
N ALA A 75 -12.68 17.26 6.16
CA ALA A 75 -12.53 16.21 7.17
C ALA A 75 -11.16 16.22 7.86
N THR A 76 -10.11 16.70 7.17
CA THR A 76 -8.72 16.67 7.67
C THR A 76 -8.14 18.07 7.65
N LEU A 77 -8.24 18.76 8.80
CA LEU A 77 -7.72 20.12 8.99
C LEU A 77 -6.90 20.17 10.28
N PRO A 78 -5.57 19.95 10.22
CA PRO A 78 -4.70 20.32 11.34
C PRO A 78 -4.63 21.86 11.46
N GLU A 79 -4.32 22.35 12.66
CA GLU A 79 -4.34 23.78 13.01
C GLU A 79 -3.65 24.72 11.99
N HIS A 80 -2.49 24.28 11.50
CA HIS A 80 -1.72 25.07 10.54
C HIS A 80 -2.42 25.20 9.17
N VAL A 81 -3.21 24.20 8.77
CA VAL A 81 -4.01 24.24 7.54
C VAL A 81 -5.24 25.12 7.73
N ILE A 82 -5.87 25.11 8.92
CA ILE A 82 -6.99 26.01 9.25
C ILE A 82 -6.56 27.47 9.09
N THR A 83 -5.41 27.79 9.66
CA THR A 83 -4.79 29.13 9.56
C THR A 83 -4.58 29.54 8.09
N ASP A 84 -4.05 28.63 7.27
CA ASP A 84 -3.79 28.90 5.85
C ASP A 84 -5.09 29.08 5.04
N ILE A 85 -6.14 28.32 5.35
CA ILE A 85 -7.47 28.46 4.75
C ILE A 85 -8.09 29.80 5.13
N GLN A 86 -8.05 30.18 6.41
CA GLN A 86 -8.57 31.46 6.88
C GLN A 86 -7.89 32.63 6.16
N MET A 87 -6.55 32.61 6.05
CA MET A 87 -5.79 33.63 5.33
C MET A 87 -6.15 33.65 3.83
N SER A 88 -6.19 32.49 3.17
CA SER A 88 -6.43 32.38 1.72
C SER A 88 -7.85 32.81 1.33
N LEU A 89 -8.82 32.47 2.17
CA LEU A 89 -10.22 32.87 2.01
C LEU A 89 -10.51 34.26 2.60
N GLN A 90 -9.51 34.90 3.20
CA GLN A 90 -9.62 36.20 3.88
C GLN A 90 -10.70 36.21 4.98
N LEU A 91 -10.98 35.06 5.59
CA LEU A 91 -11.95 34.98 6.68
C LEU A 91 -11.49 35.85 7.84
N SER A 92 -12.46 36.40 8.57
CA SER A 92 -12.16 37.24 9.73
C SER A 92 -11.54 36.40 10.85
N ASN A 93 -10.73 37.02 11.70
CA ASN A 93 -10.08 36.34 12.82
C ASN A 93 -11.09 35.87 13.88
N ASP A 94 -12.30 36.42 13.88
CA ASP A 94 -13.44 36.01 14.72
C ASP A 94 -14.36 34.99 14.02
N ALA A 95 -13.94 34.43 12.88
CA ALA A 95 -14.70 33.39 12.19
C ALA A 95 -14.95 32.21 13.14
N VAL A 96 -16.21 31.76 13.19
CA VAL A 96 -16.60 30.61 14.01
C VAL A 96 -15.92 29.35 13.48
N ILE A 97 -15.10 28.72 14.31
CA ILE A 97 -14.44 27.46 14.03
C ILE A 97 -15.19 26.34 14.77
N ILE A 98 -15.67 25.35 14.02
CA ILE A 98 -16.35 24.17 14.58
C ILE A 98 -15.48 22.96 14.28
N GLU A 99 -14.86 22.43 15.33
CA GLU A 99 -13.97 21.27 15.22
C GLU A 99 -14.51 20.08 15.99
N MET A 100 -14.49 18.95 15.31
CA MET A 100 -14.82 17.64 15.86
C MET A 100 -13.56 16.79 15.83
N ALA A 101 -13.37 15.94 16.84
CA ALA A 101 -12.30 14.96 16.83
C ALA A 101 -12.48 14.02 15.62
N ASN A 102 -11.37 13.68 14.95
CA ASN A 102 -11.39 12.85 13.75
C ASN A 102 -10.92 11.41 13.98
N ASN A 103 -10.72 11.03 15.24
CA ASN A 103 -10.46 9.65 15.61
C ASN A 103 -11.70 8.78 15.38
N LYS A 104 -11.48 7.56 14.89
CA LYS A 104 -12.55 6.60 14.56
C LYS A 104 -12.48 5.42 15.52
N PRO A 105 -13.36 5.35 16.54
CA PRO A 105 -13.26 4.32 17.57
C PRO A 105 -13.54 2.91 17.02
N ASN A 106 -14.19 2.82 15.85
CA ASN A 106 -14.45 1.57 15.16
C ASN A 106 -13.33 1.15 14.19
N LEU A 107 -12.23 1.91 14.08
CA LEU A 107 -11.14 1.65 13.14
C LEU A 107 -9.92 1.06 13.86
N ALA A 108 -9.62 -0.21 13.58
CA ALA A 108 -8.42 -0.88 14.05
C ALA A 108 -7.21 -0.52 13.18
N ILE A 109 -6.07 -0.15 13.76
CA ILE A 109 -4.87 0.27 13.00
C ILE A 109 -3.77 -0.79 13.05
N SER A 110 -3.13 -1.09 11.91
CA SER A 110 -1.91 -1.90 11.86
C SER A 110 -0.83 -1.30 10.94
N VAL A 111 0.41 -1.29 11.39
CA VAL A 111 1.58 -0.86 10.62
C VAL A 111 2.53 -2.05 10.40
N ARG A 112 2.73 -2.44 9.13
CA ARG A 112 3.45 -3.65 8.76
C ARG A 112 4.62 -3.33 7.85
N PHE A 113 5.82 -3.76 8.21
CA PHE A 113 6.96 -3.68 7.28
C PHE A 113 6.87 -4.77 6.22
N ILE A 114 6.96 -4.38 4.94
CA ILE A 114 6.94 -5.27 3.77
C ILE A 114 8.06 -6.30 3.92
N LYS A 115 7.73 -7.59 3.93
CA LYS A 115 8.69 -8.67 4.16
C LYS A 115 9.32 -9.16 2.86
N HIS A 116 8.56 -9.16 1.77
CA HIS A 116 8.95 -9.66 0.46
C HIS A 116 9.40 -8.51 -0.47
N PRO A 117 9.94 -8.79 -1.68
CA PRO A 117 10.25 -7.74 -2.64
C PRO A 117 9.01 -6.89 -2.98
N ASP A 118 9.16 -5.56 -3.02
CA ASP A 118 8.03 -4.64 -3.24
C ASP A 118 7.26 -4.92 -4.55
N ASP A 119 7.95 -5.39 -5.59
CA ASP A 119 7.40 -5.76 -6.91
C ASP A 119 6.67 -7.12 -6.91
N SER A 120 6.81 -7.91 -5.84
CA SER A 120 6.08 -9.18 -5.69
C SER A 120 4.65 -9.00 -5.21
N PHE A 121 4.37 -7.90 -4.51
CA PHE A 121 3.12 -7.65 -3.79
C PHE A 121 2.73 -8.75 -2.78
N ALA A 122 3.62 -9.69 -2.46
CA ALA A 122 3.30 -10.90 -1.70
C ALA A 122 2.65 -10.62 -0.35
N ASP A 123 3.10 -9.58 0.35
CA ASP A 123 2.55 -9.17 1.64
C ASP A 123 1.05 -8.82 1.58
N LEU A 124 0.52 -8.43 0.42
CA LEU A 124 -0.92 -8.19 0.21
C LEU A 124 -1.75 -9.48 0.28
N LEU A 125 -1.14 -10.66 0.11
CA LEU A 125 -1.87 -11.94 0.26
C LEU A 125 -2.44 -12.10 1.66
N THR A 126 -1.86 -11.44 2.68
CA THR A 126 -2.40 -11.42 4.05
C THR A 126 -3.78 -10.75 4.19
N ILE A 127 -4.25 -10.07 3.14
CA ILE A 127 -5.59 -9.46 3.09
C ILE A 127 -6.65 -10.53 2.76
N ILE A 128 -6.27 -11.58 2.03
CA ILE A 128 -7.13 -12.69 1.65
C ILE A 128 -6.93 -13.80 2.69
N PRO A 129 -8.00 -14.27 3.36
CA PRO A 129 -7.85 -15.40 4.29
C PRO A 129 -7.27 -16.64 3.58
N PRO A 130 -6.46 -17.46 4.27
CA PRO A 130 -5.72 -18.56 3.64
C PRO A 130 -6.64 -19.73 3.27
N THR A 131 -7.76 -19.86 3.97
CA THR A 131 -8.79 -20.87 3.75
C THR A 131 -10.10 -20.15 3.45
N ILE A 132 -10.29 -19.75 2.18
CA ILE A 132 -11.58 -19.22 1.72
C ILE A 132 -12.31 -20.23 0.84
N SER A 133 -13.59 -20.40 1.10
CA SER A 133 -14.47 -21.21 0.24
C SER A 133 -15.38 -20.34 -0.62
N THR A 134 -15.86 -19.23 -0.05
CA THR A 134 -16.81 -18.30 -0.67
C THR A 134 -16.25 -16.88 -0.79
N ILE A 135 -16.83 -16.08 -1.69
CA ILE A 135 -16.46 -14.68 -1.88
C ILE A 135 -16.74 -13.81 -0.65
N ASP A 136 -17.78 -14.14 0.14
CA ASP A 136 -18.22 -13.35 1.29
C ASP A 136 -17.25 -13.38 2.47
N GLU A 137 -16.40 -14.40 2.52
CA GLU A 137 -15.32 -14.52 3.50
C GLU A 137 -14.22 -13.47 3.27
N ILE A 138 -14.05 -12.99 2.03
CA ILE A 138 -13.12 -11.90 1.72
C ILE A 138 -13.72 -10.58 2.17
N LYS A 139 -13.09 -9.86 3.10
CA LYS A 139 -13.59 -8.55 3.52
C LYS A 139 -13.45 -7.50 2.43
N SER A 140 -14.48 -6.66 2.26
CA SER A 140 -14.44 -5.51 1.34
C SER A 140 -13.25 -4.61 1.67
N THR A 141 -12.31 -4.50 0.75
CA THR A 141 -10.99 -3.88 0.95
C THR A 141 -10.63 -2.94 -0.19
N ILE A 142 -10.20 -1.72 0.14
CA ILE A 142 -9.51 -0.83 -0.81
C ILE A 142 -8.01 -0.91 -0.54
N ILE A 143 -7.20 -1.06 -1.58
CA ILE A 143 -5.72 -1.04 -1.47
C ILE A 143 -5.20 0.18 -2.21
N TYR A 144 -4.80 1.23 -1.49
CA TYR A 144 -4.21 2.42 -2.08
C TYR A 144 -2.76 2.17 -2.51
N CYS A 145 -2.45 2.46 -3.76
CA CYS A 145 -1.10 2.48 -4.34
C CYS A 145 -0.81 3.84 -5.00
N ASN A 146 0.46 4.09 -5.28
CA ASN A 146 0.89 5.40 -5.78
C ASN A 146 0.85 5.47 -7.31
N ASP A 147 1.03 4.34 -7.99
CA ASP A 147 1.03 4.27 -9.45
C ASP A 147 -0.10 3.41 -10.02
N ARG A 148 -0.47 3.65 -11.29
CA ARG A 148 -1.52 2.88 -11.99
C ARG A 148 -1.07 1.48 -12.35
N ALA A 149 0.17 1.31 -12.81
CA ALA A 149 0.73 0.01 -13.13
C ALA A 149 0.77 -0.85 -11.87
N GLU A 150 1.11 -0.27 -10.72
CA GLU A 150 1.02 -0.95 -9.42
C GLU A 150 -0.41 -1.45 -9.14
N ALA A 151 -1.45 -0.65 -9.38
CA ALA A 151 -2.84 -1.06 -9.17
C ALA A 151 -3.22 -2.27 -10.04
N GLU A 152 -2.81 -2.24 -11.32
CA GLU A 152 -3.06 -3.30 -12.29
C GLU A 152 -2.30 -4.58 -11.92
N GLU A 153 -0.99 -4.47 -11.64
CA GLU A 153 -0.12 -5.59 -11.27
C GLU A 153 -0.54 -6.24 -9.94
N MET A 154 -0.93 -5.44 -8.94
CA MET A 154 -1.51 -5.94 -7.68
C MET A 154 -2.77 -6.75 -7.95
N SER A 155 -3.66 -6.23 -8.79
CA SER A 155 -4.91 -6.93 -9.12
C SER A 155 -4.64 -8.28 -9.75
N ASP A 156 -3.71 -8.33 -10.73
CA ASP A 156 -3.37 -9.57 -11.40
C ASP A 156 -2.66 -10.56 -10.47
N MET A 157 -1.75 -10.09 -9.61
CA MET A 157 -1.09 -10.90 -8.59
C MET A 157 -2.13 -11.54 -7.65
N LEU A 158 -3.05 -10.74 -7.10
CA LEU A 158 -4.06 -11.22 -6.17
C LEU A 158 -5.03 -12.19 -6.84
N ARG A 159 -5.48 -11.91 -8.08
CA ARG A 159 -6.35 -12.81 -8.86
C ARG A 159 -5.71 -14.17 -9.14
N ASN A 160 -4.39 -14.21 -9.31
CA ASN A 160 -3.65 -15.45 -9.54
C ASN A 160 -3.55 -16.34 -8.30
N HIS A 161 -3.78 -15.78 -7.11
CA HIS A 161 -3.76 -16.51 -5.84
C HIS A 161 -5.17 -16.73 -5.26
N LEU A 162 -6.23 -16.36 -5.99
CA LEU A 162 -7.59 -16.73 -5.62
C LEU A 162 -7.84 -18.22 -5.89
N PRO A 163 -8.57 -18.92 -5.01
CA PRO A 163 -9.02 -20.28 -5.30
C PRO A 163 -10.04 -20.27 -6.44
N HIS A 164 -10.15 -21.40 -7.13
CA HIS A 164 -11.06 -21.56 -8.27
C HIS A 164 -12.54 -21.33 -7.94
N SER A 165 -12.94 -21.47 -6.67
CA SER A 165 -14.32 -21.20 -6.21
C SER A 165 -14.66 -19.71 -6.16
N VAL A 166 -13.66 -18.82 -6.15
CA VAL A 166 -13.87 -17.37 -6.10
C VAL A 166 -13.65 -16.78 -7.49
N PRO A 167 -14.63 -16.03 -8.04
CA PRO A 167 -14.47 -15.44 -9.36
C PRO A 167 -13.36 -14.40 -9.34
N ARG A 168 -12.55 -14.35 -10.42
CA ARG A 168 -11.48 -13.34 -10.55
C ARG A 168 -12.00 -11.90 -10.54
N SER A 169 -13.27 -11.69 -10.90
CA SER A 169 -13.96 -10.40 -10.82
C SER A 169 -14.18 -9.92 -9.37
N ALA A 170 -13.93 -10.76 -8.36
CA ALA A 170 -13.89 -10.35 -6.96
C ALA A 170 -12.79 -9.30 -6.69
N ILE A 171 -11.84 -9.13 -7.61
CA ILE A 171 -10.76 -8.16 -7.51
C ILE A 171 -10.74 -7.33 -8.79
N GLU A 172 -10.83 -6.01 -8.65
CA GLU A 172 -10.78 -5.06 -9.76
C GLU A 172 -9.95 -3.84 -9.38
N HIS A 173 -9.19 -3.25 -10.31
CA HIS A 173 -8.42 -2.04 -10.00
C HIS A 173 -9.22 -0.77 -10.27
N TYR A 174 -8.74 0.36 -9.72
CA TYR A 174 -9.24 1.68 -10.05
C TYR A 174 -8.14 2.73 -10.24
N HIS A 175 -8.19 3.45 -11.35
CA HIS A 175 -7.39 4.65 -11.58
C HIS A 175 -8.12 5.59 -12.55
N ARG A 176 -7.62 6.82 -12.72
CA ARG A 176 -8.28 7.88 -13.51
C ARG A 176 -8.61 7.53 -14.98
N HIS A 177 -7.96 6.52 -15.56
CA HIS A 177 -8.14 6.12 -16.96
C HIS A 177 -9.18 5.01 -17.14
N ILE A 178 -9.80 4.55 -16.04
CA ILE A 178 -10.95 3.65 -16.15
C ILE A 178 -12.14 4.42 -16.73
N GLY A 179 -12.74 3.87 -17.78
CA GLY A 179 -13.91 4.44 -18.42
C GLY A 179 -15.14 4.44 -17.51
N GLU A 180 -16.03 5.41 -17.71
CA GLU A 180 -17.18 5.68 -16.86
C GLU A 180 -18.10 4.47 -16.64
N HIS A 181 -18.34 3.66 -17.68
CA HIS A 181 -19.11 2.43 -17.55
C HIS A 181 -18.45 1.42 -16.60
N SER A 182 -17.12 1.29 -16.64
CA SER A 182 -16.39 0.40 -15.74
C SER A 182 -16.41 0.91 -14.30
N LYS A 183 -16.38 2.23 -14.08
CA LYS A 183 -16.54 2.83 -12.75
C LYS A 183 -17.89 2.47 -12.13
N ARG A 184 -18.98 2.69 -12.87
CA ARG A 184 -20.34 2.32 -12.42
C ARG A 184 -20.47 0.83 -12.10
N ARG A 185 -19.86 -0.05 -12.90
CA ARG A 185 -19.84 -1.49 -12.60
C ARG A 185 -19.06 -1.80 -11.33
N LEU A 186 -17.92 -1.15 -11.12
CA LEU A 186 -17.10 -1.32 -9.93
C LEU A 186 -17.87 -0.87 -8.68
N GLU A 187 -18.45 0.33 -8.70
CA GLU A 187 -19.26 0.87 -7.60
C GLU A 187 -20.38 -0.08 -7.22
N LYS A 188 -21.20 -0.49 -8.21
CA LYS A 188 -22.26 -1.47 -8.00
C LYS A 188 -21.72 -2.79 -7.46
N GLY A 189 -20.60 -3.26 -8.00
CA GLY A 189 -19.98 -4.51 -7.58
C GLY A 189 -19.46 -4.49 -6.14
N ILE A 190 -18.96 -3.34 -5.67
CA ILE A 190 -18.58 -3.16 -4.26
C ILE A 190 -19.83 -3.16 -3.38
N ASP A 191 -20.88 -2.44 -3.77
CA ASP A 191 -22.11 -2.33 -2.98
C ASP A 191 -22.89 -3.64 -2.85
N ASP A 192 -22.96 -4.41 -3.94
CA ASP A 192 -23.60 -5.73 -4.02
C ASP A 192 -22.67 -6.85 -3.52
N GLY A 193 -21.40 -6.56 -3.24
CA GLY A 193 -20.42 -7.50 -2.70
C GLY A 193 -19.83 -8.47 -3.72
N THR A 194 -20.04 -8.28 -5.03
CA THR A 194 -19.41 -9.08 -6.09
C THR A 194 -17.96 -8.70 -6.37
N VAL A 195 -17.54 -7.49 -5.95
CA VAL A 195 -16.15 -7.02 -5.91
C VAL A 195 -15.77 -6.82 -4.46
N ARG A 196 -14.72 -7.50 -4.00
CA ARG A 196 -14.27 -7.48 -2.61
C ARG A 196 -12.96 -6.73 -2.42
N ILE A 197 -12.06 -6.70 -3.40
CA ILE A 197 -10.76 -6.03 -3.25
C ILE A 197 -10.53 -5.08 -4.42
N VAL A 198 -10.15 -3.85 -4.09
CA VAL A 198 -9.94 -2.80 -5.09
C VAL A 198 -8.58 -2.13 -4.92
N PRO A 199 -7.53 -2.60 -5.62
CA PRO A 199 -6.29 -1.85 -5.77
C PRO A 199 -6.52 -0.56 -6.54
N ALA A 200 -6.19 0.58 -5.95
CA ALA A 200 -6.57 1.87 -6.49
C ALA A 200 -5.54 2.96 -6.25
N THR A 201 -5.49 3.92 -7.17
CA THR A 201 -4.83 5.21 -6.90
C THR A 201 -5.79 6.16 -6.19
N GLU A 202 -5.29 7.34 -5.80
CA GLU A 202 -6.08 8.41 -5.16
C GLU A 202 -7.37 8.78 -5.89
N ALA A 203 -7.43 8.51 -7.20
CA ALA A 203 -8.60 8.76 -8.02
C ALA A 203 -9.88 8.09 -7.48
N LEU A 204 -9.79 6.97 -6.74
CA LEU A 204 -10.97 6.31 -6.15
C LEU A 204 -11.56 7.13 -5.00
N GLY A 205 -10.71 7.83 -4.23
CA GLY A 205 -11.14 8.60 -3.07
C GLY A 205 -11.94 9.86 -3.44
N MET A 206 -11.72 10.42 -4.63
CA MET A 206 -12.19 11.77 -4.98
C MET A 206 -13.62 11.86 -5.55
N GLY A 207 -14.51 10.88 -5.31
CA GLY A 207 -15.87 10.99 -5.83
C GLY A 207 -16.81 9.80 -5.63
N LEU A 208 -16.32 8.68 -5.08
CA LEU A 208 -17.15 7.51 -4.83
C LEU A 208 -17.53 7.42 -3.35
N ASP A 209 -18.83 7.36 -3.07
CA ASP A 209 -19.35 7.12 -1.72
C ASP A 209 -19.45 5.62 -1.42
N LEU A 210 -18.29 4.97 -1.28
CA LEU A 210 -18.23 3.56 -0.89
C LEU A 210 -18.45 3.46 0.62
N ARG A 211 -19.64 3.02 1.04
CA ARG A 211 -20.00 2.92 2.47
C ARG A 211 -19.63 1.58 3.09
N LYS A 212 -19.74 0.49 2.33
CA LYS A 212 -19.48 -0.89 2.78
C LYS A 212 -18.01 -1.29 2.62
N VAL A 213 -17.10 -0.45 3.09
CA VAL A 213 -15.65 -0.73 3.08
C VAL A 213 -15.22 -1.12 4.48
N TYR A 214 -14.89 -2.40 4.66
CA TYR A 214 -14.43 -2.94 5.93
C TYR A 214 -12.96 -2.59 6.17
N ARG A 215 -12.12 -2.71 5.13
CA ARG A 215 -10.67 -2.54 5.25
C ARG A 215 -10.14 -1.52 4.25
N VAL A 216 -9.18 -0.73 4.69
CA VAL A 216 -8.30 0.04 3.80
C VAL A 216 -6.87 -0.37 4.06
N ALA A 217 -6.13 -0.65 2.99
CA ALA A 217 -4.69 -0.88 3.05
C ALA A 217 -3.97 0.20 2.23
N CYS A 218 -2.88 0.73 2.75
CA CYS A 218 -1.94 1.57 1.99
C CYS A 218 -0.72 0.72 1.65
N TRP A 219 -0.50 0.46 0.35
CA TRP A 219 0.75 -0.08 -0.13
C TRP A 219 1.76 1.05 -0.28
N LYS A 220 2.79 1.03 0.59
CA LYS A 220 3.77 2.11 0.78
C LYS A 220 3.17 3.33 1.49
N ILE A 221 4.07 4.22 1.88
CA ILE A 221 3.77 5.40 2.70
C ILE A 221 3.07 6.46 1.82
N PRO A 222 1.90 6.99 2.25
CA PRO A 222 1.24 8.12 1.59
C PRO A 222 2.10 9.40 1.60
N PRO A 223 1.82 10.39 0.72
CA PRO A 223 2.64 11.60 0.61
C PRO A 223 2.59 12.52 1.84
N SER A 224 1.53 12.43 2.65
CA SER A 224 1.36 13.22 3.88
C SER A 224 0.57 12.43 4.93
N PHE A 225 0.60 12.89 6.18
CA PHE A 225 -0.19 12.28 7.24
C PHE A 225 -1.67 12.57 7.05
N CYS A 226 -2.02 13.78 6.57
CA CYS A 226 -3.39 14.10 6.16
C CYS A 226 -3.91 13.12 5.08
N ALA A 227 -3.11 12.81 4.06
CA ALA A 227 -3.49 11.84 3.02
C ALA A 227 -3.69 10.43 3.60
N LEU A 228 -2.84 10.00 4.54
CA LEU A 228 -3.03 8.72 5.25
C LEU A 228 -4.37 8.68 5.97
N VAL A 229 -4.71 9.75 6.69
CA VAL A 229 -5.95 9.86 7.46
C VAL A 229 -7.17 9.86 6.54
N GLN A 230 -7.12 10.58 5.42
CA GLN A 230 -8.18 10.58 4.41
C GLN A 230 -8.40 9.19 3.80
N ARG A 231 -7.30 8.49 3.45
CA ARG A 231 -7.36 7.11 2.94
C ARG A 231 -7.94 6.17 3.99
N ALA A 232 -7.43 6.19 5.21
CA ALA A 232 -7.88 5.36 6.33
C ALA A 232 -9.37 5.59 6.65
N GLY A 233 -9.83 6.84 6.60
CA GLY A 233 -11.22 7.24 6.84
C GLY A 233 -12.25 6.72 5.83
N ARG A 234 -11.81 6.07 4.74
CA ARG A 234 -12.72 5.36 3.81
C ARG A 234 -13.23 4.06 4.40
N ALA A 235 -12.50 3.46 5.35
CA ALA A 235 -12.98 2.30 6.08
C ALA A 235 -13.89 2.74 7.24
N GLY A 236 -14.85 1.88 7.61
CA GLY A 236 -15.64 2.07 8.83
C GLY A 236 -16.57 3.28 8.81
N ARG A 237 -17.12 3.62 7.65
CA ARG A 237 -18.14 4.69 7.52
C ARG A 237 -19.44 4.34 8.24
N VAL A 238 -19.74 3.05 8.36
CA VAL A 238 -20.76 2.55 9.29
C VAL A 238 -20.13 2.51 10.68
N GLN A 239 -20.43 3.52 11.49
CA GLN A 239 -19.81 3.70 12.83
C GLN A 239 -20.12 2.55 13.79
N THR A 240 -21.17 1.76 13.51
CA THR A 240 -21.56 0.58 14.30
C THR A 240 -20.86 -0.71 13.87
N GLU A 241 -19.99 -0.66 12.88
CA GLU A 241 -19.26 -1.83 12.39
C GLU A 241 -17.76 -1.65 12.57
N PRO A 242 -17.03 -2.71 12.97
CA PRO A 242 -15.58 -2.66 13.02
C PRO A 242 -15.00 -2.51 11.61
N ALA A 243 -13.90 -1.79 11.54
CA ALA A 243 -13.11 -1.62 10.33
C ALA A 243 -11.62 -1.76 10.64
N GLU A 244 -10.81 -1.89 9.59
CA GLU A 244 -9.37 -2.06 9.71
C GLU A 244 -8.62 -1.16 8.73
N PHE A 245 -7.57 -0.51 9.22
CA PHE A 245 -6.59 0.20 8.42
C PHE A 245 -5.23 -0.49 8.53
N ILE A 246 -4.59 -0.77 7.38
CA ILE A 246 -3.27 -1.40 7.32
C ILE A 246 -2.32 -0.50 6.52
N LEU A 247 -1.19 -0.11 7.10
CA LEU A 247 -0.11 0.57 6.39
C LEU A 247 1.04 -0.41 6.12
N PHE A 248 1.33 -0.70 4.85
CA PHE A 248 2.51 -1.46 4.44
C PHE A 248 3.69 -0.52 4.20
N VAL A 249 4.73 -0.66 5.01
CA VAL A 249 5.92 0.21 5.02
C VAL A 249 7.11 -0.49 4.36
N PRO A 250 7.75 0.10 3.33
CA PRO A 250 8.98 -0.44 2.76
C PRO A 250 10.07 -0.58 3.81
N LYS A 251 10.79 -1.71 3.83
CA LYS A 251 11.93 -1.91 4.75
C LYS A 251 13.01 -0.84 4.60
N SER A 252 13.18 -0.30 3.39
CA SER A 252 14.12 0.78 3.09
C SER A 252 13.81 2.05 3.88
N TYR A 253 12.56 2.30 4.26
CA TYR A 253 12.16 3.48 5.02
C TYR A 253 12.84 3.57 6.39
N LYS A 254 13.25 2.44 6.98
CA LYS A 254 14.03 2.43 8.23
C LYS A 254 15.39 3.15 8.13
N ARG A 255 15.86 3.38 6.90
CA ARG A 255 17.11 4.11 6.62
C ARG A 255 16.87 5.58 6.26
N SER A 256 15.62 6.01 6.16
CA SER A 256 15.28 7.41 5.89
C SER A 256 15.69 8.29 7.07
N LYS A 257 15.98 9.56 6.77
CA LYS A 257 16.35 10.54 7.78
C LYS A 257 15.22 10.74 8.78
N GLU A 258 14.00 10.85 8.27
CA GLU A 258 12.78 11.09 9.02
C GLU A 258 12.52 9.97 10.04
N TYR A 259 12.67 8.71 9.62
CA TYR A 259 12.53 7.56 10.51
C TYR A 259 13.56 7.59 11.65
N LEU A 260 14.83 7.84 11.31
CA LEU A 260 15.93 7.84 12.29
C LEU A 260 15.80 9.01 13.27
N GLU A 261 15.35 10.17 12.82
CA GLU A 261 15.08 11.34 13.66
C GLU A 261 13.91 11.08 14.61
N ALA A 262 12.80 10.55 14.12
CA ALA A 262 11.66 10.17 14.96
C ALA A 262 12.04 9.11 16.00
N GLN A 263 12.84 8.11 15.61
CA GLN A 263 13.32 7.09 16.54
C GLN A 263 14.21 7.68 17.65
N LYS A 264 15.12 8.61 17.30
CA LYS A 264 15.97 9.29 18.28
C LYS A 264 15.15 10.15 19.24
N ALA A 265 14.15 10.87 18.73
CA ALA A 265 13.26 11.68 19.56
C ALA A 265 12.52 10.82 20.60
N LEU A 266 11.92 9.71 20.17
CA LEU A 266 11.22 8.77 21.06
C LEU A 266 12.16 8.14 22.10
N MET A 267 13.42 7.86 21.76
CA MET A 267 14.41 7.36 22.73
C MET A 267 14.83 8.42 23.75
N LYS A 268 14.83 9.70 23.36
CA LYS A 268 15.11 10.81 24.28
C LYS A 268 13.96 10.99 25.27
N ASP A 269 12.72 10.98 24.78
CA ASP A 269 11.53 11.09 25.62
C ASP A 269 11.44 9.95 26.64
N LYS A 270 11.75 8.71 26.24
CA LYS A 270 11.84 7.59 27.20
C LYS A 270 12.87 7.82 28.30
N ARG A 271 14.02 8.42 27.99
CA ARG A 271 15.06 8.73 28.98
C ARG A 271 14.65 9.88 29.91
N SER A 272 13.91 10.88 29.42
CA SER A 272 13.37 11.93 30.28
C SER A 272 12.25 11.41 31.17
N ASP A 273 11.33 10.59 30.65
CA ASP A 273 10.28 9.95 31.46
C ASP A 273 10.87 9.06 32.57
N GLU A 274 11.96 8.34 32.28
CA GLU A 274 12.71 7.54 33.27
C GLU A 274 13.44 8.38 34.33
N LEU A 275 13.92 9.58 33.98
CA LEU A 275 14.53 10.52 34.94
C LEU A 275 13.47 11.27 35.77
N GLU A 276 12.37 11.70 35.17
CA GLU A 276 11.27 12.40 35.86
C GLU A 276 10.52 11.45 36.82
N GLY A 277 10.46 10.15 36.51
CA GLY A 277 9.94 9.12 37.43
C GLY A 277 10.75 8.93 38.72
N LEU A 278 11.96 9.49 38.80
CA LEU A 278 12.82 9.53 39.99
C LEU A 278 12.80 10.88 40.72
N GLU A 279 12.24 11.92 40.11
CA GLU A 279 12.26 13.30 40.62
C GLU A 279 10.84 13.88 40.82
N SER A 280 9.89 13.08 41.35
CA SER A 280 8.61 13.65 41.81
C SER A 280 8.74 14.25 43.22
N SER A 281 9.52 15.32 43.37
CA SER A 281 9.31 16.33 44.42
C SER A 281 10.09 17.61 44.12
N ARG A 282 9.48 18.53 43.36
CA ARG A 282 9.49 19.99 43.56
C ARG A 282 8.78 20.71 42.42
N ASP A 283 7.77 21.48 42.79
CA ASP A 283 7.15 22.53 41.97
C ASP A 283 8.20 23.59 41.57
N ASP A 284 8.11 24.14 40.36
CA ASP A 284 7.87 25.58 40.18
C ASP A 284 7.52 25.94 38.72
N THR A 285 6.76 27.01 38.65
CA THR A 285 6.16 27.77 37.55
C THR A 285 7.16 28.40 36.56
N GLY A 286 6.72 28.57 35.31
CA GLY A 286 7.48 29.29 34.29
C GLY A 286 6.65 29.72 33.08
N VAL A 287 6.28 31.00 33.06
CA VAL A 287 5.56 31.72 31.99
C VAL A 287 6.47 31.89 30.76
N VAL A 288 5.93 31.76 29.53
CA VAL A 288 6.65 32.09 28.29
C VAL A 288 5.83 33.06 27.43
N ASP A 289 6.45 34.23 27.19
CA ASP A 289 5.93 35.37 26.43
C ASP A 289 6.18 35.21 24.91
N GLY A 290 5.29 35.77 24.10
CA GLY A 290 5.19 35.56 22.66
C GLY A 290 5.90 36.62 21.82
N THR A 291 6.39 36.22 20.64
CA THR A 291 6.68 37.17 19.55
C THR A 291 6.28 36.59 18.19
N ALA A 292 5.28 37.22 17.57
CA ALA A 292 4.73 36.86 16.27
C ALA A 292 5.48 37.60 15.15
N GLY A 293 6.25 36.85 14.35
CA GLY A 293 6.92 37.35 13.14
C GLY A 293 6.23 36.88 11.85
N THR A 294 5.79 37.83 11.03
CA THR A 294 5.22 37.63 9.70
C THR A 294 6.25 37.02 8.73
N ARG A 295 6.08 35.73 8.38
CA ARG A 295 6.93 35.03 7.39
C ARG A 295 6.17 34.68 6.11
N LYS A 296 6.81 35.00 4.96
CA LYS A 296 6.32 34.87 3.58
C LYS A 296 5.98 33.41 3.22
N GLY A 297 4.90 33.23 2.44
CA GLY A 297 4.20 31.95 2.20
C GLY A 297 4.98 30.77 1.63
N GLY A 298 6.19 30.96 1.06
CA GLY A 298 7.03 29.85 0.61
C GLY A 298 7.67 29.05 1.75
N GLN A 299 8.03 29.70 2.85
CA GLN A 299 8.71 29.07 3.99
C GLN A 299 7.73 28.30 4.90
N LYS A 300 6.47 28.74 4.97
CA LYS A 300 5.40 28.10 5.74
C LYS A 300 4.98 26.74 5.18
N ARG A 301 4.93 26.58 3.84
CA ARG A 301 4.62 25.31 3.20
C ARG A 301 5.67 24.22 3.46
N GLY A 302 6.96 24.60 3.44
CA GLY A 302 8.04 23.68 3.82
C GLY A 302 7.93 23.20 5.27
N LEU A 303 7.52 24.09 6.18
CA LEU A 303 7.28 23.75 7.58
C LEU A 303 6.06 22.83 7.77
N ALA A 304 4.96 23.07 7.04
CA ALA A 304 3.78 22.21 7.05
C ALA A 304 4.08 20.80 6.54
N ALA A 305 4.72 20.68 5.38
CA ALA A 305 5.18 19.41 4.84
C ALA A 305 6.12 18.68 5.81
N SER A 306 6.99 19.43 6.52
CA SER A 306 7.86 18.88 7.56
C SER A 306 7.09 18.37 8.77
N LYS A 307 5.98 19.02 9.17
CA LYS A 307 5.11 18.55 10.28
C LYS A 307 4.39 17.26 9.91
N ASP A 308 3.80 17.18 8.72
CA ASP A 308 3.17 15.95 8.21
C ASP A 308 4.18 14.79 8.13
N GLN A 309 5.37 15.04 7.61
CA GLN A 309 6.43 14.01 7.54
C GLN A 309 6.91 13.56 8.91
N ALA A 310 7.09 14.50 9.85
CA ALA A 310 7.48 14.19 11.22
C ALA A 310 6.40 13.36 11.93
N CYS A 311 5.13 13.73 11.77
CA CYS A 311 4.01 12.96 12.32
C CYS A 311 3.92 11.57 11.69
N MET A 312 4.03 11.45 10.36
CA MET A 312 4.08 10.17 9.65
C MET A 312 5.19 9.26 10.20
N ALA A 313 6.40 9.80 10.37
CA ALA A 313 7.51 9.05 10.92
C ALA A 313 7.25 8.61 12.38
N LYS A 314 6.72 9.51 13.22
CA LYS A 314 6.34 9.20 14.61
C LYS A 314 5.26 8.11 14.65
N PHE A 315 4.24 8.20 13.80
CA PHE A 315 3.17 7.21 13.65
C PHE A 315 3.72 5.83 13.25
N ILE A 316 4.71 5.76 12.36
CA ILE A 316 5.31 4.49 11.92
C ILE A 316 6.25 3.90 12.98
N VAL A 317 7.00 4.74 13.70
CA VAL A 317 8.07 4.31 14.62
C VAL A 317 7.56 4.03 16.03
N THR A 318 6.45 4.63 16.44
CA THR A 318 5.94 4.51 17.81
C THR A 318 5.75 3.05 18.23
N GLU A 319 6.11 2.77 19.48
CA GLU A 319 5.81 1.50 20.17
C GLU A 319 4.60 1.65 21.11
N ARG A 320 4.11 2.89 21.28
CA ARG A 320 2.87 3.20 22.02
C ARG A 320 1.66 3.12 21.09
N CYS A 321 0.47 3.52 21.54
CA CYS A 321 -0.74 3.46 20.73
C CYS A 321 -0.60 4.30 19.44
N HIS A 322 -1.02 3.77 18.29
CA HIS A 322 -1.01 4.52 17.02
C HIS A 322 -1.96 5.73 17.02
N TRP A 323 -2.96 5.76 17.91
CA TRP A 323 -3.83 6.92 18.09
C TRP A 323 -3.12 8.11 18.74
N GLU A 324 -2.07 7.91 19.55
CA GLU A 324 -1.36 9.01 20.22
C GLU A 324 -0.80 10.05 19.22
N PRO A 325 0.09 9.69 18.25
CA PRO A 325 0.60 10.66 17.29
C PRO A 325 -0.49 11.21 16.35
N TRP A 326 -1.57 10.46 16.13
CA TRP A 326 -2.72 10.92 15.35
C TRP A 326 -3.48 12.01 16.09
N ASP A 327 -3.84 11.76 17.35
CA ASP A 327 -4.60 12.67 18.20
C ASP A 327 -3.79 13.92 18.52
N GLU A 328 -2.48 13.80 18.73
CA GLU A 328 -1.56 14.93 18.90
C GLU A 328 -1.53 15.82 17.66
N PHE A 329 -1.40 15.23 16.46
CA PHE A 329 -1.31 15.99 15.20
C PHE A 329 -2.57 16.80 14.91
N PHE A 330 -3.74 16.23 15.20
CA PHE A 330 -5.03 16.92 15.04
C PHE A 330 -5.51 17.66 16.28
N GLN A 331 -4.79 17.57 17.41
CA GLN A 331 -5.22 18.09 18.72
C GLN A 331 -6.62 17.62 19.12
N ASN A 332 -6.94 16.34 18.89
CA ASN A 332 -8.28 15.79 19.07
C ASN A 332 -8.82 15.96 20.51
N GLU A 333 -7.95 16.01 21.52
CA GLU A 333 -8.33 16.24 22.92
C GLU A 333 -9.00 17.60 23.17
N ARG A 334 -8.66 18.62 22.37
CA ARG A 334 -9.24 19.97 22.47
C ARG A 334 -10.54 20.12 21.67
N LYS A 335 -10.84 19.14 20.83
CA LYS A 335 -11.97 19.18 19.89
C LYS A 335 -13.21 18.61 20.55
N ARG A 336 -14.37 18.95 19.97
CA ARG A 336 -15.62 18.34 20.42
C ARG A 336 -15.54 16.83 20.21
N PRO A 337 -15.99 16.03 21.18
CA PRO A 337 -15.96 14.58 21.05
C PRO A 337 -16.84 14.15 19.88
N ILE A 338 -16.48 13.03 19.27
CA ILE A 338 -17.29 12.38 18.24
C ILE A 338 -18.71 12.13 18.73
N LEU A 339 -19.69 12.28 17.83
CA LEU A 339 -21.12 12.13 18.16
C LEU A 339 -21.53 10.68 18.45
N TYR A 340 -20.67 9.71 18.15
CA TYR A 340 -20.97 8.29 18.25
C TYR A 340 -20.10 7.64 19.32
N PRO A 341 -20.68 6.95 20.32
CA PRO A 341 -19.89 6.28 21.35
C PRO A 341 -19.08 5.12 20.75
N PRO A 342 -17.96 4.72 21.38
CA PRO A 342 -17.23 3.52 21.00
C PRO A 342 -18.12 2.29 20.98
N LEU A 343 -17.84 1.37 20.06
CA LEU A 343 -18.60 0.13 19.94
C LEU A 343 -18.44 -0.73 21.20
N ALA A 344 -19.56 -0.97 21.90
CA ALA A 344 -19.57 -1.82 23.08
C ALA A 344 -19.01 -3.22 22.74
N GLY A 345 -17.93 -3.62 23.41
CA GLY A 345 -17.30 -4.93 23.24
C GLY A 345 -16.25 -5.04 22.14
N ILE A 346 -16.02 -4.01 21.30
CA ILE A 346 -14.95 -4.04 20.29
C ILE A 346 -13.65 -3.48 20.89
N LYS A 347 -12.70 -4.37 21.19
CA LYS A 347 -11.41 -4.05 21.83
C LYS A 347 -10.25 -3.81 20.86
N ARG A 348 -10.50 -3.82 19.55
CA ARG A 348 -9.43 -3.82 18.54
C ARG A 348 -8.94 -2.41 18.23
N CYS A 349 -8.06 -1.89 19.08
CA CYS A 349 -7.47 -0.55 18.99
C CYS A 349 -6.38 -0.45 17.90
N CYS A 350 -5.17 -0.96 18.17
CA CYS A 350 -4.10 -1.05 17.20
C CYS A 350 -3.15 -2.20 17.53
N ASP A 351 -2.27 -2.57 16.60
CA ASP A 351 -1.30 -3.65 16.75
C ASP A 351 -0.24 -3.40 17.82
N ASN A 352 0.03 -2.15 18.20
CA ASN A 352 0.86 -1.84 19.37
C ASN A 352 0.13 -2.08 20.71
N CYS A 353 -1.18 -1.83 20.78
CA CYS A 353 -1.95 -2.01 22.01
C CYS A 353 -2.23 -3.49 22.32
N ASP A 354 -2.55 -4.29 21.29
CA ASP A 354 -2.76 -5.73 21.46
C ASP A 354 -2.37 -6.49 20.18
N LYS A 355 -1.14 -7.03 20.19
CA LYS A 355 -0.59 -7.79 19.06
C LYS A 355 -1.38 -9.05 18.72
N ALA A 356 -2.06 -9.66 19.70
CA ALA A 356 -2.81 -10.89 19.49
C ALA A 356 -4.04 -10.68 18.59
N LEU A 357 -4.60 -9.47 18.58
CA LEU A 357 -5.71 -9.08 17.71
C LEU A 357 -5.28 -8.74 16.28
N PHE A 358 -3.98 -8.75 15.97
CA PHE A 358 -3.44 -8.47 14.64
C PHE A 358 -2.46 -9.57 14.20
N PRO A 359 -2.92 -10.84 14.11
CA PRO A 359 -2.06 -11.93 13.67
C PRO A 359 -1.60 -11.65 12.23
N VAL A 360 -0.29 -11.49 12.04
CA VAL A 360 0.31 -11.44 10.71
C VAL A 360 0.61 -12.89 10.33
N GLU A 361 -0.27 -13.48 9.53
CA GLU A 361 -0.08 -14.83 9.04
C GLU A 361 1.28 -14.99 8.35
N THR A 362 1.93 -16.12 8.59
CA THR A 362 3.15 -16.46 7.87
C THR A 362 2.75 -16.87 6.47
N ILE A 363 3.05 -16.01 5.50
CA ILE A 363 2.79 -16.29 4.08
C ILE A 363 3.67 -17.48 3.67
N SER A 364 3.07 -18.67 3.64
CA SER A 364 3.71 -19.88 3.13
C SER A 364 3.49 -19.93 1.64
N VAL A 365 4.51 -19.51 0.91
CA VAL A 365 4.45 -19.43 -0.55
C VAL A 365 4.77 -20.82 -1.08
N THR A 366 3.73 -21.60 -1.38
CA THR A 366 3.86 -22.96 -1.92
C THR A 366 4.62 -23.01 -3.25
N ASN A 367 4.69 -21.89 -3.98
CA ASN A 367 5.53 -21.74 -5.17
C ASN A 367 6.23 -20.36 -5.21
N PRO A 368 7.48 -20.22 -4.72
CA PRO A 368 8.24 -18.97 -4.75
C PRO A 368 8.42 -18.38 -6.16
N GLY A 369 8.17 -19.16 -7.21
CA GLY A 369 8.14 -18.69 -8.59
C GLY A 369 6.96 -17.77 -8.92
N MET A 370 5.85 -17.87 -8.18
CA MET A 370 4.65 -17.03 -8.36
C MET A 370 4.76 -15.64 -7.71
N LEU A 371 5.64 -15.49 -6.70
CA LEU A 371 5.95 -14.20 -6.09
C LEU A 371 6.99 -13.39 -6.85
N LYS A 372 7.72 -14.01 -7.77
CA LYS A 372 8.39 -13.20 -8.77
C LYS A 372 7.25 -12.75 -9.67
N ALA A 373 6.86 -11.47 -9.61
CA ALA A 373 6.43 -10.81 -10.83
C ALA A 373 7.53 -11.20 -11.82
N GLY A 374 7.21 -12.13 -12.72
CA GLY A 374 8.19 -12.59 -13.67
C GLY A 374 8.65 -11.30 -14.32
N ARG A 375 9.93 -10.92 -14.18
CA ARG A 375 10.51 -10.00 -15.15
C ARG A 375 10.21 -10.69 -16.46
N ARG A 376 9.15 -10.25 -17.16
CA ARG A 376 8.84 -10.72 -18.49
C ARG A 376 10.13 -10.42 -19.20
N ALA A 377 10.86 -11.47 -19.58
CA ALA A 377 12.14 -11.30 -20.22
C ALA A 377 11.84 -10.43 -21.44
N LYS A 378 12.32 -9.19 -21.47
CA LYS A 378 12.08 -8.32 -22.61
C LYS A 378 12.59 -9.06 -23.84
N ALA A 379 11.80 -9.07 -24.91
CA ALA A 379 12.29 -9.56 -26.18
C ALA A 379 13.59 -8.78 -26.54
N PRO A 380 14.60 -9.42 -27.14
CA PRO A 380 15.71 -8.70 -27.77
C PRO A 380 15.16 -7.60 -28.67
N GLU A 381 15.80 -6.43 -28.70
CA GLU A 381 15.27 -5.26 -29.42
C GLU A 381 15.03 -5.55 -30.91
N GLU A 382 15.89 -6.38 -31.51
CA GLU A 382 15.74 -6.85 -32.89
C GLU A 382 14.45 -7.66 -33.09
N GLN A 383 14.12 -8.56 -32.16
CA GLN A 383 12.88 -9.33 -32.17
C GLN A 383 11.66 -8.44 -31.90
N ALA A 384 11.79 -7.48 -30.97
CA ALA A 384 10.73 -6.53 -30.68
C ALA A 384 10.42 -5.66 -31.92
N GLU A 385 11.44 -5.19 -32.63
CA GLU A 385 11.26 -4.39 -33.85
C GLU A 385 10.64 -5.21 -34.98
N ALA A 386 11.04 -6.48 -35.15
CA ALA A 386 10.41 -7.39 -36.10
C ALA A 386 8.92 -7.60 -35.81
N VAL A 387 8.56 -7.78 -34.52
CA VAL A 387 7.15 -7.88 -34.10
C VAL A 387 6.41 -6.56 -34.34
N ARG A 388 7.02 -5.40 -34.03
CA ARG A 388 6.40 -4.09 -34.31
C ARG A 388 6.14 -3.92 -35.79
N ALA A 389 7.08 -4.28 -36.66
CA ALA A 389 6.95 -4.19 -38.10
C ALA A 389 5.83 -5.10 -38.62
N ALA A 390 5.80 -6.37 -38.19
CA ALA A 390 4.77 -7.32 -38.58
C ALA A 390 3.37 -6.88 -38.15
N LEU A 391 3.20 -6.43 -36.90
CA LEU A 391 1.91 -5.95 -36.39
C LEU A 391 1.46 -4.63 -37.04
N LYS A 392 2.40 -3.71 -37.36
CA LYS A 392 2.10 -2.49 -38.12
C LYS A 392 1.65 -2.80 -39.55
N HIS A 393 2.27 -3.79 -40.18
CA HIS A 393 1.88 -4.25 -41.51
C HIS A 393 0.50 -4.91 -41.47
N TRP A 394 0.31 -5.88 -40.57
CA TRP A 394 -0.95 -6.59 -40.40
C TRP A 394 -2.12 -5.63 -40.15
N ARG A 395 -2.01 -4.69 -39.20
CA ARG A 395 -3.11 -3.77 -38.91
C ARG A 395 -3.45 -2.83 -40.07
N SER A 396 -2.46 -2.52 -40.93
CA SER A 396 -2.67 -1.66 -42.11
C SER A 396 -3.40 -2.43 -43.21
N VAL A 397 -3.04 -3.69 -43.44
CA VAL A 397 -3.73 -4.59 -44.39
C VAL A 397 -5.16 -4.88 -43.91
N THR A 398 -5.34 -5.19 -42.62
CA THR A 398 -6.66 -5.45 -42.03
C THR A 398 -7.57 -4.22 -42.10
N ALA A 399 -7.03 -3.02 -41.86
CA ALA A 399 -7.79 -1.78 -42.01
C ALA A 399 -8.17 -1.51 -43.46
N ALA A 400 -7.26 -1.68 -44.41
CA ALA A 400 -7.55 -1.49 -45.84
C ALA A 400 -8.61 -2.48 -46.36
N LYS A 401 -8.61 -3.73 -45.84
CA LYS A 401 -9.63 -4.72 -46.17
C LYS A 401 -10.99 -4.40 -45.54
N LYS A 402 -10.99 -3.88 -44.30
CA LYS A 402 -12.23 -3.56 -43.57
C LYS A 402 -12.88 -2.26 -44.04
N TRP A 403 -12.07 -1.29 -44.44
CA TRP A 403 -12.51 0.03 -44.89
C TRP A 403 -11.82 0.45 -46.19
N PRO A 404 -12.19 -0.16 -47.33
CA PRO A 404 -11.53 0.08 -48.61
C PRO A 404 -11.73 1.49 -49.18
N SER A 405 -12.72 2.24 -48.69
CA SER A 405 -13.10 3.57 -49.21
C SER A 405 -13.07 4.68 -48.16
N ASP A 406 -12.61 4.39 -46.93
CA ASP A 406 -12.61 5.35 -45.82
C ASP A 406 -11.17 5.79 -45.50
N HIS A 407 -10.89 7.08 -45.53
CA HIS A 407 -9.56 7.64 -45.27
C HIS A 407 -9.39 8.09 -43.80
N PHE A 408 -10.47 8.07 -43.01
CA PHE A 408 -10.44 8.52 -41.61
C PHE A 408 -10.06 7.38 -40.63
N MET A 409 -10.46 6.15 -40.94
CA MET A 409 -10.28 4.99 -40.06
C MET A 409 -8.92 4.31 -40.30
N SER A 410 -7.92 4.67 -39.48
CA SER A 410 -6.58 4.06 -39.55
C SER A 410 -6.51 2.70 -38.82
N GLY A 411 -5.51 1.88 -39.18
CA GLY A 411 -5.22 0.61 -38.49
C GLY A 411 -4.93 0.74 -36.99
N ARG A 412 -4.65 1.95 -36.49
CA ARG A 412 -4.56 2.23 -35.05
C ARG A 412 -5.88 2.02 -34.30
N TYR A 413 -7.02 2.10 -34.98
CA TYR A 413 -8.33 1.83 -34.39
C TYR A 413 -8.56 0.33 -34.12
N ILE A 414 -7.95 -0.54 -34.94
CA ILE A 414 -8.00 -1.99 -34.75
C ILE A 414 -6.94 -2.40 -33.73
N LEU A 415 -5.71 -1.90 -33.84
CA LEU A 415 -4.62 -2.22 -32.93
C LEU A 415 -3.82 -0.95 -32.57
N SER A 416 -4.02 -0.45 -31.35
CA SER A 416 -3.35 0.76 -30.86
C SER A 416 -1.85 0.55 -30.72
N ASP A 417 -1.09 1.65 -30.75
CA ASP A 417 0.37 1.60 -30.58
C ASP A 417 0.75 1.06 -29.19
N ASP A 418 -0.08 1.29 -28.16
CA ASP A 418 0.15 0.78 -26.80
C ASP A 418 0.06 -0.75 -26.75
N ILE A 419 -1.01 -1.34 -27.27
CA ILE A 419 -1.19 -2.80 -27.29
C ILE A 419 -0.09 -3.43 -28.15
N LEU A 420 0.22 -2.84 -29.30
CA LEU A 420 1.29 -3.29 -30.19
C LEU A 420 2.66 -3.30 -29.47
N ASN A 421 3.00 -2.24 -28.74
CA ASN A 421 4.25 -2.16 -28.00
C ASN A 421 4.30 -3.14 -26.81
N THR A 422 3.17 -3.39 -26.16
CA THR A 422 3.06 -4.42 -25.11
C THR A 422 3.28 -5.83 -25.68
N LEU A 423 2.72 -6.13 -26.86
CA LEU A 423 2.94 -7.41 -27.53
C LEU A 423 4.40 -7.56 -28.00
N ALA A 424 4.98 -6.52 -28.59
CA ALA A 424 6.37 -6.53 -29.06
C ALA A 424 7.40 -6.66 -27.92
N SER A 425 7.11 -6.11 -26.75
CA SER A 425 7.98 -6.23 -25.58
C SER A 425 7.86 -7.56 -24.84
N THR A 426 6.83 -8.36 -25.16
CA THR A 426 6.59 -9.67 -24.58
C THR A 426 7.33 -10.75 -25.38
N ARG A 427 8.20 -11.52 -24.74
CA ARG A 427 8.91 -12.65 -25.38
C ARG A 427 7.92 -13.69 -25.92
N ASN A 428 8.33 -14.49 -26.90
CA ASN A 428 7.60 -15.59 -27.58
C ASN A 428 6.81 -16.54 -26.63
N THR A 429 5.72 -16.03 -26.08
CA THR A 429 4.86 -16.66 -25.06
C THR A 429 3.39 -16.66 -25.50
N ILE A 430 3.06 -15.87 -26.52
CA ILE A 430 1.72 -15.77 -27.08
C ILE A 430 1.64 -16.73 -28.26
N ARG A 431 1.07 -17.92 -28.02
CA ARG A 431 0.92 -18.97 -29.04
C ARG A 431 -0.54 -19.37 -29.28
N SER A 432 -1.44 -18.92 -28.43
CA SER A 432 -2.86 -19.20 -28.52
C SER A 432 -3.66 -17.91 -28.30
N VAL A 433 -4.94 -17.92 -28.68
CA VAL A 433 -5.84 -16.80 -28.43
C VAL A 433 -6.03 -16.60 -26.92
N GLU A 434 -6.00 -17.68 -26.14
CA GLU A 434 -6.03 -17.64 -24.68
C GLU A 434 -4.80 -16.94 -24.10
N ASP A 435 -3.60 -17.14 -24.66
CA ASP A 435 -2.39 -16.44 -24.22
C ASP A 435 -2.43 -14.96 -24.60
N LEU A 436 -3.02 -14.62 -25.74
CA LEU A 436 -3.23 -13.25 -26.18
C LEU A 436 -4.19 -12.53 -25.22
N ALA A 437 -5.32 -13.16 -24.87
CA ALA A 437 -6.33 -12.63 -23.95
C ALA A 437 -5.79 -12.43 -22.52
N ARG A 438 -4.85 -13.29 -22.08
CA ARG A 438 -4.12 -13.12 -20.82
C ARG A 438 -3.08 -11.99 -20.87
N SER A 439 -2.54 -11.71 -22.05
CA SER A 439 -1.42 -10.77 -22.21
C SER A 439 -1.88 -9.32 -22.37
N VAL A 440 -2.99 -9.10 -23.09
CA VAL A 440 -3.54 -7.76 -23.37
C VAL A 440 -5.08 -7.81 -23.39
N ARG A 441 -5.74 -6.80 -22.81
CA ARG A 441 -7.18 -6.60 -22.97
C ARG A 441 -7.45 -5.92 -24.32
N TRP A 442 -7.88 -6.69 -25.31
CA TRP A 442 -8.08 -6.20 -26.67
C TRP A 442 -9.48 -6.59 -27.18
N HIS A 443 -10.35 -5.60 -27.39
CA HIS A 443 -11.78 -5.82 -27.69
C HIS A 443 -12.03 -6.54 -29.03
N TRP A 444 -11.06 -6.50 -29.96
CA TRP A 444 -11.15 -7.19 -31.24
C TRP A 444 -10.67 -8.64 -31.21
N GLU A 445 -10.27 -9.16 -30.04
CA GLU A 445 -9.83 -10.54 -29.84
C GLU A 445 -10.81 -11.59 -30.38
N PRO A 446 -12.14 -11.48 -30.19
CA PRO A 446 -13.08 -12.48 -30.73
C PRO A 446 -13.13 -12.53 -32.27
N VAL A 447 -12.69 -11.46 -32.94
CA VAL A 447 -12.80 -11.31 -34.40
C VAL A 447 -11.46 -11.54 -35.10
N TYR A 448 -10.37 -11.02 -34.52
CA TYR A 448 -9.03 -11.01 -35.13
C TYR A 448 -7.97 -11.69 -34.26
N GLY A 449 -8.35 -12.29 -33.13
CA GLY A 449 -7.43 -12.94 -32.20
C GLY A 449 -6.55 -13.99 -32.85
N GLN A 450 -7.13 -14.87 -33.66
CA GLN A 450 -6.39 -15.92 -34.35
C GLN A 450 -5.41 -15.37 -35.39
N ASP A 451 -5.83 -14.38 -36.18
CA ASP A 451 -4.97 -13.74 -37.20
C ASP A 451 -3.77 -13.03 -36.56
N LEU A 452 -4.00 -12.39 -35.41
CA LEU A 452 -2.95 -11.71 -34.67
C LEU A 452 -1.95 -12.72 -34.08
N VAL A 453 -2.44 -13.85 -33.54
CA VAL A 453 -1.58 -14.95 -33.05
C VAL A 453 -0.74 -15.55 -34.18
N ASN A 454 -1.34 -15.80 -35.36
CA ASN A 454 -0.63 -16.31 -36.53
C ASN A 454 0.47 -15.33 -36.99
N THR A 455 0.17 -14.03 -36.97
CA THR A 455 1.14 -12.98 -37.30
C THR A 455 2.31 -12.98 -36.32
N LEU A 456 2.04 -13.10 -35.02
CA LEU A 456 3.08 -13.21 -34.00
C LEU A 456 3.94 -14.46 -34.21
N GLN A 457 3.32 -15.61 -34.47
CA GLN A 457 4.02 -16.88 -34.72
C GLN A 457 4.92 -16.84 -35.97
N SER A 458 4.51 -16.13 -37.02
CA SER A 458 5.34 -15.96 -38.23
C SER A 458 6.66 -15.24 -37.97
N VAL A 459 6.73 -14.42 -36.92
CA VAL A 459 7.96 -13.72 -36.51
C VAL A 459 8.83 -14.61 -35.62
N TYR A 460 8.21 -15.55 -34.89
CA TYR A 460 8.89 -16.36 -33.89
C TYR A 460 9.57 -17.63 -34.45
N GLY A 461 9.14 -18.17 -35.60
CA GLY A 461 9.73 -19.36 -36.22
C GLY A 461 9.50 -20.67 -35.44
N GLU A 462 9.49 -21.82 -36.14
CA GLU A 462 9.15 -23.13 -35.55
C GLU A 462 10.14 -23.62 -34.46
N ASN A 463 11.37 -23.09 -34.44
CA ASN A 463 12.46 -23.55 -33.56
C ASN A 463 12.72 -22.67 -32.33
N ASP A 464 12.02 -21.55 -32.17
CA ASP A 464 12.20 -20.69 -31.00
C ASP A 464 11.39 -21.29 -29.82
N LYS A 465 11.99 -22.25 -29.13
CA LYS A 465 11.40 -22.84 -27.92
C LYS A 465 11.24 -21.73 -26.87
N PRO A 466 10.15 -21.72 -26.06
CA PRO A 466 10.07 -20.82 -24.92
C PRO A 466 11.36 -21.00 -24.10
N PRO A 467 11.87 -19.97 -23.41
CA PRO A 467 13.07 -20.13 -22.60
C PRO A 467 12.82 -21.28 -21.62
N THR A 468 13.34 -22.46 -21.93
CA THR A 468 13.46 -23.54 -20.97
C THR A 468 14.23 -22.92 -19.83
N ARG A 469 13.72 -23.05 -18.62
CA ARG A 469 14.39 -22.58 -17.42
C ARG A 469 15.64 -23.43 -17.20
N GLN A 470 16.64 -23.31 -18.07
CA GLN A 470 17.98 -23.80 -17.81
C GLN A 470 18.46 -22.96 -16.64
N ARG A 471 18.51 -23.60 -15.47
CA ARG A 471 19.38 -23.17 -14.39
C ARG A 471 20.76 -22.97 -15.01
N ARG A 472 21.15 -21.72 -15.25
CA ARG A 472 22.56 -21.35 -15.29
C ARG A 472 23.11 -21.63 -13.89
N THR A 473 23.54 -22.86 -13.65
CA THR A 473 24.62 -23.08 -12.71
C THR A 473 25.82 -22.41 -13.37
N ASN A 474 26.11 -21.17 -12.98
CA ASN A 474 27.43 -20.60 -13.23
C ASN A 474 28.42 -21.63 -12.72
N GLY A 475 29.24 -22.17 -13.62
CA GLY A 475 30.25 -23.17 -13.31
C GLY A 475 31.20 -22.63 -12.27
N VAL A 476 30.95 -22.97 -11.02
CA VAL A 476 32.01 -23.26 -10.07
C VAL A 476 31.75 -24.69 -9.69
N ASP A 477 32.73 -25.55 -9.93
CA ASP A 477 32.62 -26.98 -9.69
C ASP A 477 32.27 -27.20 -8.21
N ASN A 478 31.02 -27.61 -7.95
CA ASN A 478 30.51 -27.83 -6.60
C ASN A 478 31.31 -28.91 -5.89
N ALA A 479 32.01 -29.80 -6.62
CA ALA A 479 32.90 -30.78 -6.03
C ALA A 479 34.15 -30.11 -5.43
N GLU A 480 34.73 -29.11 -6.11
CA GLU A 480 35.91 -28.39 -5.62
C GLU A 480 35.55 -27.49 -4.43
N ILE A 481 34.41 -26.80 -4.47
CA ILE A 481 33.91 -26.02 -3.31
C ILE A 481 33.63 -26.95 -2.13
N ARG A 482 32.96 -28.09 -2.33
CA ARG A 482 32.70 -29.07 -1.26
C ARG A 482 34.00 -29.61 -0.67
N THR A 483 35.00 -29.87 -1.51
CA THR A 483 36.31 -30.37 -1.06
C THR A 483 37.04 -29.31 -0.26
N ARG A 484 37.07 -28.05 -0.72
CA ARG A 484 37.66 -26.92 0.01
C ARG A 484 36.93 -26.64 1.32
N PHE A 485 35.60 -26.70 1.34
CA PHE A 485 34.81 -26.53 2.56
C PHE A 485 35.02 -27.67 3.55
N ARG A 486 35.16 -28.91 3.08
CA ARG A 486 35.45 -30.06 3.94
C ARG A 486 36.83 -29.95 4.57
N ILE A 487 37.85 -29.59 3.77
CA ILE A 487 39.20 -29.33 4.29
C ILE A 487 39.18 -28.20 5.32
N LEU A 488 38.47 -27.10 5.05
CA LEU A 488 38.37 -25.98 5.99
C LEU A 488 37.66 -26.39 7.29
N PHE A 489 36.61 -27.21 7.18
CA PHE A 489 35.86 -27.73 8.32
C PHE A 489 36.70 -28.68 9.18
N ASP A 490 37.40 -29.63 8.55
CA ASP A 490 38.27 -30.60 9.23
C ASP A 490 39.45 -29.90 9.93
N VAL A 491 40.03 -28.87 9.30
CA VAL A 491 41.09 -28.03 9.91
C VAL A 491 40.55 -27.25 11.11
N CYS A 492 39.33 -26.70 11.02
CA CYS A 492 38.69 -26.02 12.14
C CYS A 492 38.33 -26.98 13.28
N LEU A 493 37.88 -28.20 12.97
CA LEU A 493 37.54 -29.23 13.96
C LEU A 493 38.81 -29.73 14.68
N ALA A 494 39.88 -30.03 13.93
CA ALA A 494 41.15 -30.45 14.51
C ALA A 494 41.76 -29.36 15.41
N ALA A 495 41.65 -28.08 15.02
CA ALA A 495 42.10 -26.95 15.85
C ALA A 495 41.22 -26.71 17.09
N LEU A 496 39.95 -27.14 17.06
CA LEU A 496 39.06 -27.12 18.22
C LEU A 496 39.37 -28.26 19.20
N GLU A 497 39.67 -29.45 18.67
CA GLU A 497 39.99 -30.66 19.43
C GLU A 497 41.39 -30.63 20.07
N SER A 498 42.35 -29.89 19.47
CA SER A 498 43.73 -29.79 19.97
C SER A 498 43.95 -28.71 21.04
N CYS A 499 42.90 -28.03 21.52
CA CYS A 499 43.03 -26.95 22.50
C CYS A 499 42.40 -27.35 23.85
N THR A 500 43.16 -28.01 24.70
CA THR A 500 42.83 -28.22 26.13
C THR A 500 43.67 -27.31 27.00
N ASP A 501 43.08 -26.76 28.07
CA ASP A 501 43.84 -26.12 29.14
C ASP A 501 44.49 -27.17 30.07
N ASP A 502 45.35 -26.73 31.00
CA ASP A 502 46.13 -27.60 31.91
C ASP A 502 45.25 -28.46 32.85
N GLU A 503 43.92 -28.29 32.82
CA GLU A 503 42.93 -29.06 33.57
C GLU A 503 42.06 -29.96 32.66
N GLY A 504 42.44 -30.11 31.38
CA GLY A 504 41.80 -31.05 30.44
C GLY A 504 40.45 -30.58 29.87
N ARG A 505 40.12 -29.28 29.97
CA ARG A 505 38.87 -28.73 29.42
C ARG A 505 39.11 -28.10 28.05
N ALA A 506 38.25 -28.44 27.07
CA ALA A 506 38.37 -27.90 25.71
C ALA A 506 38.08 -26.39 25.69
N ARG A 507 39.11 -25.58 25.38
CA ARG A 507 39.01 -24.12 25.26
C ARG A 507 39.78 -23.61 24.06
N CYS A 508 39.05 -23.30 22.98
CA CYS A 508 39.63 -22.74 21.77
C CYS A 508 40.04 -21.27 21.94
N LYS A 509 41.35 -20.98 21.88
CA LYS A 509 41.93 -19.62 22.01
C LYS A 509 41.44 -18.62 20.95
N LEU A 510 40.84 -19.08 19.84
CA LEU A 510 40.31 -18.21 18.79
C LEU A 510 39.13 -17.33 19.26
N PHE A 511 38.39 -17.76 20.29
CA PHE A 511 37.19 -17.07 20.78
C PHE A 511 37.45 -16.00 21.85
N GLN A 512 38.68 -15.86 22.35
CA GLN A 512 39.03 -14.81 23.32
C GLN A 512 39.25 -13.42 22.69
N ARG A 513 39.48 -13.34 21.36
CA ARG A 513 39.79 -12.06 20.66
C ARG A 513 38.63 -11.50 19.83
N LEU A 514 37.47 -12.16 19.79
CA LEU A 514 36.34 -11.73 18.96
C LEU A 514 35.16 -11.25 19.83
N PRO A 515 34.54 -10.10 19.50
CA PRO A 515 33.40 -9.60 20.26
C PRO A 515 32.21 -10.57 20.22
N ASN A 516 31.52 -10.72 21.35
CA ASN A 516 30.44 -11.69 21.62
C ASN A 516 29.34 -11.80 20.53
N SER A 517 29.12 -10.76 19.73
CA SER A 517 28.14 -10.74 18.63
C SER A 517 28.56 -11.60 17.42
N ARG A 518 29.86 -11.69 17.14
CA ARG A 518 30.39 -12.49 16.01
C ARG A 518 30.49 -13.97 16.36
N VAL A 519 30.77 -14.30 17.61
CA VAL A 519 30.78 -15.68 18.14
C VAL A 519 29.39 -16.32 18.03
N ARG A 520 28.33 -15.58 18.39
CA ARG A 520 26.94 -16.05 18.24
C ARG A 520 26.51 -16.20 16.79
N SER A 521 27.03 -15.37 15.88
CA SER A 521 26.72 -15.46 14.45
C SER A 521 27.43 -16.65 13.79
N PHE A 522 28.66 -16.96 14.22
CA PHE A 522 29.41 -18.12 13.74
C PHE A 522 28.87 -19.45 14.30
N ALA A 523 28.48 -19.47 15.58
CA ALA A 523 27.78 -20.62 16.17
C ALA A 523 26.40 -20.86 15.52
N LYS A 524 25.65 -19.79 15.23
CA LYS A 524 24.40 -19.89 14.46
C LYS A 524 24.65 -20.41 13.05
N PHE A 525 25.73 -19.99 12.40
CA PHE A 525 26.11 -20.47 11.07
C PHE A 525 26.40 -21.98 11.07
N LEU A 526 27.18 -22.47 12.06
CA LEU A 526 27.49 -23.90 12.23
C LEU A 526 26.26 -24.77 12.54
N ILE A 527 25.34 -24.27 13.39
CA ILE A 527 24.06 -24.95 13.68
C ILE A 527 23.17 -24.98 12.43
N TYR A 528 23.15 -23.89 11.65
CA TYR A 528 22.38 -23.84 10.41
C TYR A 528 22.93 -24.80 9.34
N THR A 529 24.24 -24.97 9.25
CA THR A 529 24.85 -25.93 8.31
C THR A 529 24.66 -27.38 8.73
N GLN A 530 24.65 -27.70 10.03
CA GLN A 530 24.32 -29.04 10.53
C GLN A 530 22.88 -29.44 10.18
N ILE A 531 21.93 -28.51 10.36
CA ILE A 531 20.50 -28.71 10.05
C ILE A 531 20.27 -28.90 8.54
N ILE A 532 21.03 -28.18 7.71
CA ILE A 532 20.97 -28.34 6.25
C ILE A 532 21.57 -29.68 5.81
N HIS A 533 22.65 -30.14 6.44
CA HIS A 533 23.25 -31.45 6.14
C HIS A 533 22.29 -32.61 6.47
N ASP A 534 21.64 -32.57 7.64
CA ASP A 534 20.69 -33.62 8.07
C ASP A 534 19.38 -33.61 7.27
N SER A 535 18.95 -32.44 6.77
CA SER A 535 17.75 -32.32 5.93
C SER A 535 17.99 -32.83 4.50
N ILE A 536 19.22 -32.74 4.00
CA ILE A 536 19.59 -33.22 2.67
C ILE A 536 19.73 -34.75 2.65
N ILE A 537 20.21 -35.38 3.73
CA ILE A 537 20.32 -36.84 3.81
C ILE A 537 18.93 -37.53 3.83
N ARG A 538 17.92 -36.89 4.43
CA ARG A 538 16.54 -37.45 4.48
C ARG A 538 15.78 -37.39 3.16
N THR A 539 16.24 -36.64 2.16
CA THR A 539 15.52 -36.44 0.89
C THR A 539 16.02 -37.33 -0.26
N THR A 540 17.00 -38.21 -0.03
CA THR A 540 17.65 -39.00 -1.09
C THR A 540 17.61 -40.52 -0.96
N THR A 541 16.81 -41.12 -0.08
CA THR A 541 16.68 -42.59 0.02
C THR A 541 15.22 -43.06 0.06
N PRO A 542 14.79 -43.97 -0.85
CA PRO A 542 13.48 -44.61 -0.77
C PRO A 542 13.53 -46.00 -0.10
N SER A 543 12.43 -46.37 0.58
CA SER A 543 11.93 -47.72 0.98
C SER A 543 11.95 -48.17 2.47
N LEU A 544 10.72 -48.36 3.00
CA LEU A 544 10.08 -49.40 3.87
C LEU A 544 10.79 -50.02 5.12
N PRO A 545 10.03 -50.56 6.11
CA PRO A 545 10.34 -50.52 7.55
C PRO A 545 10.96 -51.81 8.12
N PRO A 546 11.50 -51.77 9.36
CA PRO A 546 11.48 -52.94 10.23
C PRO A 546 10.98 -52.68 11.66
N GLN A 547 10.56 -53.79 12.26
CA GLN A 547 9.86 -53.98 13.54
C GLN A 547 10.75 -53.86 14.78
N SER A 548 10.09 -53.53 15.90
CA SER A 548 10.36 -53.97 17.30
C SER A 548 11.64 -53.50 18.01
N ARG A 549 11.48 -52.76 19.12
CA ARG A 549 11.60 -53.26 20.51
C ARG A 549 11.29 -52.14 21.52
N LEU A 550 10.36 -52.42 22.43
CA LEU A 550 10.15 -51.70 23.71
C LEU A 550 11.39 -51.88 24.63
N PRO A 551 11.54 -51.01 25.64
CA PRO A 551 11.13 -51.48 26.97
C PRO A 551 10.24 -50.50 27.76
N ILE A 552 9.46 -51.13 28.62
CA ILE A 552 8.46 -50.64 29.58
C ILE A 552 9.17 -50.06 30.82
N PHE A 553 8.61 -49.01 31.43
CA PHE A 553 8.39 -48.95 32.90
C PHE A 553 7.14 -48.11 33.26
N VAL A 554 6.43 -48.63 34.25
CA VAL A 554 5.10 -48.34 34.82
C VAL A 554 5.30 -47.30 35.96
N ASN A 555 4.40 -46.36 36.32
CA ASN A 555 3.14 -46.58 37.02
C ASN A 555 2.38 -45.26 37.38
N SER A 556 1.04 -45.37 37.43
CA SER A 556 0.06 -44.78 38.37
C SER A 556 -0.06 -43.25 38.57
N ARG A 557 -1.24 -42.63 38.70
CA ARG A 557 -2.65 -43.06 38.85
C ARG A 557 -3.52 -41.79 38.70
N ALA A 558 -4.64 -41.89 37.98
CA ALA A 558 -5.87 -41.15 38.31
C ALA A 558 -6.71 -42.03 39.25
N PRO A 559 -7.64 -41.44 40.03
CA PRO A 559 -9.07 -41.58 39.69
C PRO A 559 -9.87 -40.30 40.08
N HIS A 560 -11.13 -40.02 39.74
CA HIS A 560 -12.34 -40.81 39.51
C HIS A 560 -13.33 -40.04 38.62
N ILE A 561 -14.19 -40.80 37.93
CA ILE A 561 -15.45 -40.40 37.31
C ILE A 561 -16.54 -40.38 38.40
N THR A 562 -17.39 -39.35 38.41
CA THR A 562 -18.82 -39.44 38.75
C THR A 562 -19.58 -38.27 38.13
N SER A 563 -20.44 -38.54 37.14
CA SER A 563 -21.76 -37.91 37.00
C SER A 563 -22.79 -38.87 37.64
N PRO A 564 -24.08 -38.53 37.93
CA PRO A 564 -24.92 -37.53 37.25
C PRO A 564 -25.90 -36.72 38.12
N SER A 565 -26.26 -35.52 37.63
CA SER A 565 -27.61 -34.91 37.67
C SER A 565 -27.55 -33.54 37.00
#